data_AF-A0AAW8Z5F9-F1
#
_entry.id   AF-A0AAW8Z5F9-F1
#
_cell.length_a   1.000
_cell.length_b   1.000
_cell.length_c   1.000
_cell.angle_alpha   90.00
_cell.angle_beta   90.00
_cell.angle_gamma   90.00
#
_symmetry.space_group_name_H-M   'P 1'
#
loop_
_entity.id
_entity.type
_entity.pdbx_description
1 polymer ?
#
loop_
_entity_poly.entity_id
_entity_poly.type
_entity_poly.pdbx_seq_one_letter_code
_entity_poly.pdbx_strand_id
1 'polypeptide(L)'
;MVTTTDTTEIITQPKTQELSQPSLKRWFKHFFYMPATKRFFNQQDQYAIAQAVTEAEHGHIGEIQVVIEGCLPSRLAYYQDTRTRARQLFAELGVWDTEYNSGVLLYLNLCERKVEIVIDRGIKHATEQQVWEEICQKMLYGLAQREYQQAVILGVKEIGMILDGFYDRKIQDQANELGNKPIILG
;
A
#
# COMPACT_ATOMS: atom_id res chain seq x y z
N MET A 1 -7.95 21.54 57.77
CA MET A 1 -7.47 20.24 57.25
C MET A 1 -7.50 20.34 55.75
N VAL A 2 -6.33 20.51 55.13
CA VAL A 2 -6.19 20.58 53.67
C VAL A 2 -5.69 19.21 53.23
N THR A 3 -6.56 18.41 52.64
CA THR A 3 -6.20 17.13 52.03
C THR A 3 -5.59 17.41 50.65
N THR A 4 -4.31 17.10 50.53
CA THR A 4 -3.48 17.21 49.34
C THR A 4 -4.00 16.35 48.17
N THR A 5 -3.91 16.95 46.99
CA THR A 5 -4.35 16.53 45.66
C THR A 5 -3.75 15.19 45.18
N ASP A 6 -4.61 14.26 44.74
CA ASP A 6 -4.21 13.11 43.93
C ASP A 6 -3.69 13.60 42.57
N THR A 7 -2.38 13.50 42.38
CA THR A 7 -1.72 13.78 41.11
C THR A 7 -1.94 12.57 40.20
N THR A 8 -2.85 12.71 39.24
CA THR A 8 -3.03 11.73 38.17
C THR A 8 -1.80 11.76 37.27
N GLU A 9 -0.87 10.83 37.48
CA GLU A 9 0.24 10.61 36.55
C GLU A 9 -0.33 10.17 35.19
N ILE A 10 -0.22 11.05 34.20
CA ILE A 10 -0.52 10.71 32.81
C ILE A 10 0.63 9.83 32.32
N ILE A 11 0.44 8.52 32.44
CA ILE A 11 1.30 7.51 31.80
C ILE A 11 0.99 7.54 30.29
N THR A 12 1.57 8.49 29.56
CA THR A 12 1.69 8.40 28.11
C THR A 12 2.76 7.34 27.80
N GLN A 13 2.36 6.07 27.76
CA GLN A 13 3.13 5.09 27.03
C GLN A 13 3.03 5.43 25.54
N PRO A 14 4.13 5.69 24.82
CA PRO A 14 4.07 5.80 23.38
C PRO A 14 3.53 4.47 22.86
N LYS A 15 2.50 4.53 22.01
CA LYS A 15 1.98 3.35 21.32
C LYS A 15 3.13 2.84 20.45
N THR A 16 3.84 1.82 20.93
CA THR A 16 4.99 1.22 20.26
C THR A 16 4.53 0.71 18.91
N GLN A 17 4.68 1.53 17.88
CA GLN A 17 4.76 1.03 16.51
C GLN A 17 5.92 0.04 16.53
N GLU A 18 5.70 -1.20 16.08
CA GLU A 18 6.76 -2.20 15.95
C GLU A 18 7.89 -1.62 15.08
N LEU A 19 8.88 -1.02 15.72
CA LEU A 19 10.06 -0.49 15.05
C LEU A 19 10.80 -1.71 14.51
N SER A 20 10.93 -1.80 13.19
CA SER A 20 11.60 -2.93 12.54
C SER A 20 13.05 -3.02 13.06
N GLN A 21 13.49 -4.23 13.41
CA GLN A 21 14.84 -4.41 13.96
C GLN A 21 15.90 -4.12 12.88
N PRO A 22 16.98 -3.40 13.24
CA PRO A 22 18.08 -3.13 12.33
C PRO A 22 18.62 -4.38 11.61
N SER A 23 18.77 -4.36 10.28
CA SER A 23 19.15 -5.54 9.50
C SER A 23 20.26 -5.29 8.47
N LEU A 24 21.49 -5.69 8.80
CA LEU A 24 22.63 -5.66 7.87
C LEU A 24 22.38 -6.54 6.63
N LYS A 25 21.71 -7.68 6.80
CA LYS A 25 21.35 -8.57 5.69
C LYS A 25 20.49 -7.84 4.64
N ARG A 26 19.49 -7.08 5.10
CA ARG A 26 18.65 -6.27 4.21
C ARG A 26 19.47 -5.13 3.59
N TRP A 27 20.28 -4.44 4.39
CA TRP A 27 21.19 -3.40 3.86
C TRP A 27 22.01 -3.91 2.68
N PHE A 28 22.71 -5.05 2.83
CA PHE A 28 23.51 -5.64 1.75
C PHE A 28 22.66 -6.08 0.57
N LYS A 29 21.51 -6.72 0.82
CA LYS A 29 20.59 -7.15 -0.24
C LYS A 29 20.18 -5.99 -1.14
N HIS A 30 19.81 -4.85 -0.56
CA HIS A 30 19.41 -3.67 -1.31
C HIS A 30 20.59 -2.93 -1.92
N PHE A 31 21.74 -2.86 -1.22
CA PHE A 31 22.96 -2.23 -1.73
C PHE A 31 23.47 -2.89 -3.03
N PHE A 32 23.37 -4.21 -3.12
CA PHE A 32 23.78 -4.97 -4.32
C PHE A 32 22.64 -5.24 -5.31
N TYR A 33 21.43 -4.75 -5.06
CA TYR A 33 20.33 -4.91 -6.00
C TYR A 33 20.46 -3.91 -7.13
N MET A 34 20.60 -4.40 -8.37
CA MET A 34 20.49 -3.54 -9.55
C MET A 34 19.02 -3.47 -9.97
N PRO A 35 18.34 -2.32 -9.79
CA PRO A 35 16.91 -2.23 -10.09
C PRO A 35 16.68 -2.32 -11.60
N ALA A 36 15.96 -3.37 -12.00
CA ALA A 36 15.44 -3.54 -13.35
C ALA A 36 13.94 -3.22 -13.42
N THR A 37 13.45 -2.30 -12.57
CA THR A 37 12.02 -1.97 -12.42
C THR A 37 11.37 -1.60 -13.76
N LYS A 38 12.05 -0.79 -14.57
CA LYS A 38 11.60 -0.41 -15.93
C LYS A 38 11.59 -1.56 -16.94
N ARG A 39 12.32 -2.65 -16.67
CA ARG A 39 12.30 -3.88 -17.48
C ARG A 39 11.10 -4.76 -17.14
N PHE A 40 10.67 -4.77 -15.88
CA PHE A 40 9.52 -5.54 -15.43
C PHE A 40 8.18 -4.84 -15.67
N PHE A 41 8.18 -3.50 -15.69
CA PHE A 41 7.00 -2.67 -15.93
C PHE A 41 7.32 -1.59 -16.95
N ASN A 42 7.26 -1.97 -18.23
CA ASN A 42 7.44 -1.03 -19.33
C ASN A 42 6.21 -0.10 -19.48
N GLN A 43 6.21 0.80 -20.46
CA GLN A 43 5.10 1.75 -20.65
C GLN A 43 3.76 1.07 -20.97
N GLN A 44 3.78 -0.05 -21.72
CA GLN A 44 2.57 -0.83 -22.01
C GLN A 44 2.03 -1.48 -20.73
N ASP A 45 2.91 -1.99 -19.86
CA ASP A 45 2.51 -2.56 -18.57
C ASP A 45 1.87 -1.50 -17.67
N GLN A 46 2.51 -0.33 -17.58
CA GLN A 46 1.99 0.79 -16.80
C GLN A 46 0.63 1.29 -17.32
N TYR A 47 0.45 1.31 -18.64
CA TYR A 47 -0.84 1.65 -19.26
C TYR A 47 -1.92 0.63 -18.91
N ALA A 48 -1.64 -0.66 -19.02
CA ALA A 48 -2.59 -1.72 -18.67
C ALA A 48 -2.98 -1.68 -17.18
N ILE A 49 -2.01 -1.42 -16.29
CA ILE A 49 -2.28 -1.24 -14.86
C ILE A 49 -3.18 -0.01 -14.65
N ALA A 50 -2.92 1.11 -15.32
CA ALA A 50 -3.75 2.31 -15.20
C ALA A 50 -5.19 2.09 -15.70
N GLN A 51 -5.37 1.32 -16.77
CA GLN A 51 -6.69 0.92 -17.23
C GLN A 51 -7.39 0.03 -16.20
N ALA A 52 -6.68 -0.95 -15.63
CA ALA A 52 -7.25 -1.81 -14.60
C ALA A 52 -7.67 -1.02 -13.34
N VAL A 53 -6.92 0.00 -12.94
CA VAL A 53 -7.29 0.91 -11.84
C VAL A 53 -8.56 1.67 -12.20
N THR A 54 -8.61 2.28 -13.39
CA THR A 54 -9.80 3.00 -13.88
C THR A 54 -11.05 2.12 -13.92
N GLU A 55 -10.91 0.87 -14.35
CA GLU A 55 -12.01 -0.12 -14.37
C GLU A 55 -12.42 -0.53 -12.95
N ALA A 56 -11.44 -0.70 -12.05
CA ALA A 56 -11.67 -1.11 -10.68
C ALA A 56 -12.36 -0.03 -9.85
N GLU A 57 -12.09 1.25 -10.11
CA GLU A 57 -12.70 2.40 -9.43
C GLU A 57 -14.11 2.70 -9.94
N HIS A 58 -14.52 2.11 -11.06
CA HIS A 58 -15.79 2.42 -11.68
C HIS A 58 -16.97 1.97 -10.82
N GLY A 59 -17.80 2.93 -10.41
CA GLY A 59 -19.06 2.68 -9.70
C GLY A 59 -18.99 2.90 -8.18
N HIS A 60 -17.83 3.33 -7.65
CA HIS A 60 -17.65 3.67 -6.24
C HIS A 60 -16.62 4.77 -6.03
N ILE A 61 -16.58 5.37 -4.84
CA ILE A 61 -15.65 6.47 -4.49
C ILE A 61 -14.27 6.02 -3.99
N GLY A 62 -14.01 4.71 -3.97
CA GLY A 62 -12.71 4.16 -3.58
C GLY A 62 -11.64 4.47 -4.62
N GLU A 63 -10.47 4.92 -4.15
CA GLU A 63 -9.35 5.37 -4.99
C GLU A 63 -8.13 4.47 -4.75
N ILE A 64 -7.50 3.95 -5.81
CA ILE A 64 -6.44 2.95 -5.76
C ILE A 64 -5.14 3.52 -6.35
N GLN A 65 -4.15 3.77 -5.49
CA GLN A 65 -2.81 4.13 -5.92
C GLN A 65 -1.88 2.91 -5.92
N VAL A 66 -1.39 2.54 -7.11
CA VAL A 66 -0.35 1.51 -7.26
C VAL A 66 1.04 2.14 -7.17
N VAL A 67 1.91 1.57 -6.33
CA VAL A 67 3.32 1.96 -6.23
C VAL A 67 4.22 0.73 -6.36
N ILE A 68 5.18 0.82 -7.28
CA ILE A 68 6.14 -0.25 -7.56
C ILE A 68 7.55 0.29 -7.27
N GLU A 69 8.18 -0.20 -6.21
CA GLU A 69 9.53 0.17 -5.80
C GLU A 69 10.52 -0.97 -6.12
N GLY A 70 11.57 -0.64 -6.87
CA GLY A 70 12.61 -1.58 -7.24
C GLY A 70 13.36 -2.10 -6.03
N CYS A 71 14.00 -1.18 -5.30
CA CYS A 71 14.66 -1.45 -4.03
C CYS A 71 14.47 -0.29 -3.05
N LEU A 72 14.59 -0.59 -1.76
CA LEU A 72 14.66 0.45 -0.74
C LEU A 72 16.07 1.07 -0.78
N PRO A 73 16.22 2.38 -0.54
CA PRO A 73 17.53 2.94 -0.23
C PRO A 73 18.17 2.14 0.91
N SER A 74 19.44 1.72 0.78
CA SER A 74 20.02 0.72 1.71
C SER A 74 19.96 1.15 3.17
N ARG A 75 20.12 2.46 3.44
CA ARG A 75 19.95 3.04 4.77
C ARG A 75 18.52 2.85 5.31
N LEU A 76 17.51 3.05 4.45
CA LEU A 76 16.11 2.82 4.79
C LEU A 76 15.85 1.34 5.06
N ALA A 77 16.34 0.46 4.18
CA ALA A 77 16.24 -0.99 4.31
C ALA A 77 16.84 -1.54 5.61
N TYR A 78 17.81 -0.84 6.18
CA TYR A 78 18.41 -1.21 7.46
C TYR A 78 17.44 -0.97 8.62
N TYR A 79 16.65 0.10 8.62
CA TYR A 79 15.82 0.51 9.76
C TYR A 79 14.31 0.30 9.57
N GLN A 80 13.83 0.08 8.35
CA GLN A 80 12.41 0.03 8.03
C GLN A 80 12.06 -1.19 7.18
N ASP A 81 10.95 -1.86 7.50
CA ASP A 81 10.36 -2.93 6.70
C ASP A 81 9.44 -2.37 5.59
N THR A 82 8.97 -3.27 4.73
CA THR A 82 8.08 -2.91 3.61
C THR A 82 6.76 -2.33 4.07
N ARG A 83 6.23 -2.81 5.20
CA ARG A 83 4.99 -2.30 5.78
C ARG A 83 5.14 -0.85 6.27
N THR A 84 6.24 -0.54 6.94
CA THR A 84 6.56 0.83 7.36
C THR A 84 6.76 1.74 6.15
N ARG A 85 7.47 1.26 5.13
CA ARG A 85 7.64 1.99 3.86
C ARG A 85 6.32 2.26 3.15
N ALA A 86 5.43 1.27 3.07
CA ALA A 86 4.12 1.42 2.44
C ALA A 86 3.29 2.48 3.17
N ARG A 87 3.26 2.47 4.51
CA ARG A 87 2.58 3.52 5.29
C ARG A 87 3.19 4.90 5.11
N GLN A 88 4.52 4.99 5.01
CA GLN A 88 5.21 6.25 4.71
C GLN A 88 4.78 6.78 3.34
N LEU A 89 4.81 5.94 2.31
CA LEU A 89 4.41 6.31 0.94
C LEU A 89 2.93 6.67 0.86
N PHE A 90 2.06 5.99 1.61
CA PHE A 90 0.64 6.33 1.72
C PHE A 90 0.45 7.79 2.20
N ALA A 91 1.24 8.22 3.18
CA ALA A 91 1.22 9.59 3.69
C ALA A 91 1.89 10.59 2.72
N GLU A 92 3.08 10.27 2.21
CA GLU A 92 3.87 11.15 1.33
C GLU A 92 3.20 11.43 -0.02
N LEU A 93 2.49 10.44 -0.56
CA LEU A 93 1.78 10.56 -1.84
C LEU A 93 0.35 11.09 -1.70
N GLY A 94 -0.10 11.38 -0.48
CA GLY A 94 -1.44 11.94 -0.24
C GLY A 94 -2.58 10.96 -0.54
N VAL A 95 -2.35 9.64 -0.50
CA VAL A 95 -3.40 8.65 -0.77
C VAL A 95 -4.55 8.73 0.25
N TRP A 96 -4.28 9.27 1.44
CA TRP A 96 -5.27 9.53 2.48
C TRP A 96 -6.09 10.81 2.25
N ASP A 97 -5.66 11.68 1.35
CA ASP A 97 -6.28 12.98 1.10
C ASP A 97 -7.41 12.83 0.07
N THR A 98 -8.43 12.07 0.46
CA THR A 98 -9.66 11.84 -0.31
C THR A 98 -10.86 12.33 0.51
N GLU A 99 -11.90 12.85 -0.13
CA GLU A 99 -13.08 13.43 0.53
C GLU A 99 -13.68 12.44 1.55
N TYR A 100 -13.71 11.15 1.19
CA TYR A 100 -14.36 10.11 1.98
C TYR A 100 -13.38 9.22 2.75
N ASN A 101 -12.09 9.54 2.77
CA ASN A 101 -11.04 8.69 3.35
C ASN A 101 -11.12 7.28 2.75
N SER A 102 -11.17 7.24 1.42
CA SER A 102 -11.45 6.09 0.57
C SER A 102 -10.23 5.63 -0.23
N GLY A 103 -9.04 6.10 0.15
CA GLY A 103 -7.79 5.72 -0.49
C GLY A 103 -7.26 4.33 -0.11
N VAL A 104 -6.71 3.63 -1.10
CA VAL A 104 -5.99 2.37 -0.96
C VAL A 104 -4.66 2.46 -1.70
N LEU A 105 -3.56 2.19 -0.98
CA LEU A 105 -2.24 2.02 -1.59
C LEU A 105 -1.92 0.54 -1.76
N LEU A 106 -1.70 0.14 -3.00
CA LEU A 106 -1.14 -1.16 -3.36
C LEU A 106 0.36 -1.01 -3.64
N TYR A 107 1.19 -1.44 -2.68
CA TYR A 107 2.63 -1.29 -2.73
C TYR A 107 3.33 -2.61 -3.03
N LEU A 108 4.21 -2.62 -4.04
CA LEU A 108 5.04 -3.75 -4.44
C LEU A 108 6.52 -3.38 -4.33
N ASN A 109 7.28 -4.16 -3.52
CA ASN A 109 8.74 -4.09 -3.50
C ASN A 109 9.37 -5.28 -4.23
N LEU A 110 10.08 -5.02 -5.32
CA LEU A 110 10.65 -6.08 -6.17
C LEU A 110 11.87 -6.76 -5.56
N CYS A 111 12.75 -5.99 -4.92
CA CYS A 111 13.91 -6.52 -4.22
C CYS A 111 13.48 -7.46 -3.08
N GLU A 112 12.50 -7.04 -2.27
CA GLU A 112 12.01 -7.83 -1.14
C GLU A 112 11.04 -8.93 -1.53
N ARG A 113 10.44 -8.88 -2.73
CA ARG A 113 9.32 -9.73 -3.15
C ARG A 113 8.21 -9.67 -2.12
N LYS A 114 7.77 -8.45 -1.84
CA LYS A 114 6.74 -8.13 -0.85
C LYS A 114 5.66 -7.27 -1.47
N VAL A 115 4.42 -7.54 -1.08
CA VAL A 115 3.23 -6.78 -1.42
C VAL A 115 2.61 -6.32 -0.11
N GLU A 116 2.23 -5.05 -0.03
CA GLU A 116 1.54 -4.46 1.10
C GLU A 116 0.32 -3.71 0.58
N ILE A 117 -0.82 -3.86 1.27
CA ILE A 117 -2.02 -3.05 1.04
C ILE A 117 -2.20 -2.16 2.27
N VAL A 118 -2.25 -0.85 2.05
CA VAL A 118 -2.54 0.14 3.10
C VAL A 118 -3.84 0.81 2.75
N ILE A 119 -4.82 0.72 3.65
CA ILE A 119 -6.15 1.31 3.48
C ILE A 119 -6.32 2.48 4.42
N ASP A 120 -7.10 3.46 3.98
CA ASP A 120 -7.53 4.56 4.82
C ASP A 120 -8.62 4.16 5.84
N ARG A 121 -8.88 5.04 6.80
CA ARG A 121 -9.83 4.85 7.90
C ARG A 121 -11.28 4.67 7.43
N GLY A 122 -11.69 5.24 6.29
CA GLY A 122 -13.04 5.09 5.76
C GLY A 122 -13.33 3.67 5.25
N ILE A 123 -12.30 2.94 4.81
CA ILE A 123 -12.39 1.57 4.27
C ILE A 123 -12.00 0.52 5.30
N LYS A 124 -11.65 0.91 6.53
CA LYS A 124 -11.18 0.00 7.59
C LYS A 124 -12.11 -1.20 7.84
N HIS A 125 -13.40 -1.03 7.60
CA HIS A 125 -14.42 -2.07 7.80
C HIS A 125 -14.96 -2.66 6.49
N ALA A 126 -14.29 -2.43 5.36
CA ALA A 126 -14.71 -2.96 4.07
C ALA A 126 -14.61 -4.48 3.99
N THR A 127 -13.60 -5.07 4.63
CA THR A 127 -13.46 -6.51 4.78
C THR A 127 -12.53 -6.86 5.95
N GLU A 128 -12.33 -8.15 6.19
CA GLU A 128 -11.41 -8.65 7.19
C GLU A 128 -9.95 -8.53 6.74
N GLN A 129 -9.04 -8.37 7.70
CA GLN A 129 -7.60 -8.28 7.46
C GLN A 129 -7.05 -9.47 6.65
N GLN A 130 -7.60 -10.67 6.87
CA GLN A 130 -7.21 -11.88 6.17
C GLN A 130 -7.46 -11.79 4.65
N VAL A 131 -8.54 -11.13 4.23
CA VAL A 131 -8.86 -10.99 2.79
C VAL A 131 -7.82 -10.13 2.08
N TRP A 132 -7.37 -9.04 2.71
CA TRP A 132 -6.25 -8.24 2.18
C TRP A 132 -4.96 -9.05 2.10
N GLU A 133 -4.69 -9.89 3.09
CA GLU A 133 -3.51 -10.76 3.09
C GLU A 133 -3.58 -11.82 1.99
N GLU A 134 -4.75 -12.39 1.72
CA GLU A 134 -4.98 -13.33 0.62
C GLU A 134 -4.71 -12.69 -0.74
N ILE A 135 -5.14 -11.43 -0.96
CA ILE A 135 -4.80 -10.67 -2.19
C ILE A 135 -3.28 -10.57 -2.32
N CYS A 136 -2.59 -10.14 -1.26
CA CYS A 136 -1.13 -10.05 -1.27
C CYS A 136 -0.47 -11.40 -1.61
N GLN A 137 -0.96 -12.53 -1.06
CA GLN A 137 -0.41 -13.86 -1.37
C GLN A 137 -0.62 -14.27 -2.82
N LYS A 138 -1.80 -14.03 -3.40
CA LYS A 138 -2.08 -14.33 -4.81
C LYS A 138 -1.17 -13.53 -5.74
N MET A 139 -0.98 -12.25 -5.43
CA MET A 139 -0.05 -11.40 -6.18
C MET A 139 1.39 -11.92 -6.08
N LEU A 140 1.84 -12.29 -4.88
CA LEU A 140 3.17 -12.87 -4.67
C LEU A 140 3.37 -14.16 -5.46
N TYR A 141 2.34 -15.00 -5.56
CA TYR A 141 2.36 -16.20 -6.40
C TYR A 141 2.56 -15.85 -7.88
N GLY A 142 1.77 -14.93 -8.45
CA GLY A 142 1.93 -14.49 -9.85
C GLY A 142 3.30 -13.86 -10.13
N LEU A 143 3.81 -13.05 -9.19
CA LEU A 143 5.16 -12.48 -9.28
C LEU A 143 6.26 -13.56 -9.29
N ALA A 144 6.08 -14.64 -8.54
CA ALA A 144 7.01 -15.77 -8.54
C ALA A 144 7.03 -16.50 -9.89
N GLN A 145 5.91 -16.52 -10.62
CA GLN A 145 5.79 -17.06 -11.97
C GLN A 145 6.25 -16.10 -13.08
N ARG A 146 6.78 -14.92 -12.72
CA ARG A 146 7.17 -13.84 -13.65
C ARG A 146 6.00 -13.21 -14.41
N GLU A 147 4.79 -13.38 -13.92
CA GLU A 147 3.57 -12.77 -14.46
C GLU A 147 3.34 -11.38 -13.84
N TYR A 148 4.32 -10.48 -13.98
CA TYR A 148 4.38 -9.22 -13.23
C TYR A 148 3.16 -8.31 -13.44
N GLN A 149 2.86 -7.98 -14.70
CA GLN A 149 1.72 -7.15 -15.06
C GLN A 149 0.41 -7.77 -14.58
N GLN A 150 0.21 -9.07 -14.86
CA GLN A 150 -1.01 -9.79 -14.52
C GLN A 150 -1.21 -9.88 -13.00
N ALA A 151 -0.15 -10.09 -12.23
CA ALA A 151 -0.22 -10.10 -10.77
C ALA A 151 -0.68 -8.76 -10.20
N VAL A 152 -0.20 -7.63 -10.75
CA VAL A 152 -0.65 -6.30 -10.33
C VAL A 152 -2.11 -6.06 -10.69
N ILE A 153 -2.50 -6.38 -11.93
CA ILE A 153 -3.90 -6.25 -12.39
C ILE A 153 -4.84 -7.10 -11.53
N LEU A 154 -4.45 -8.32 -11.16
CA LEU A 154 -5.23 -9.17 -10.27
C LEU A 154 -5.46 -8.49 -8.92
N GLY A 155 -4.41 -7.95 -8.31
CA GLY A 155 -4.52 -7.23 -7.04
C GLY A 155 -5.48 -6.04 -7.11
N VAL A 156 -5.32 -5.21 -8.14
CA VAL A 156 -6.20 -4.05 -8.38
C VAL A 156 -7.66 -4.47 -8.53
N LYS A 157 -7.94 -5.52 -9.32
CA LYS A 157 -9.31 -6.02 -9.53
C LYS A 157 -9.92 -6.58 -8.25
N GLU A 158 -9.17 -7.35 -7.46
CA GLU A 158 -9.69 -7.88 -6.18
C GLU A 158 -9.95 -6.76 -5.17
N ILE A 159 -9.12 -5.72 -5.13
CA ILE A 159 -9.37 -4.52 -4.32
C ILE A 159 -10.65 -3.82 -4.78
N GLY A 160 -10.81 -3.56 -6.09
CA GLY A 160 -12.01 -2.90 -6.64
C GLY A 160 -13.30 -3.66 -6.32
N MET A 161 -13.30 -5.00 -6.40
CA MET A 161 -14.46 -5.81 -6.03
C MET A 161 -14.86 -5.65 -4.55
N ILE A 162 -13.88 -5.52 -3.65
CA ILE A 162 -14.15 -5.27 -2.22
C ILE A 162 -14.78 -3.89 -2.04
N LEU A 163 -14.26 -2.88 -2.75
CA LEU A 163 -14.74 -1.51 -2.65
C LEU A 163 -16.15 -1.35 -3.26
N ASP A 164 -16.43 -1.97 -4.40
CA ASP A 164 -17.78 -1.97 -5.01
C ASP A 164 -18.80 -2.60 -4.05
N GLY A 165 -18.46 -3.75 -3.45
CA GLY A 165 -19.31 -4.39 -2.45
C GLY A 165 -19.51 -3.56 -1.18
N PHE A 166 -18.47 -2.86 -0.71
CA PHE A 166 -18.53 -2.03 0.49
C PHE A 166 -19.41 -0.80 0.30
N TYR A 167 -19.27 -0.10 -0.83
CA TYR A 167 -20.03 1.11 -1.11
C TYR A 167 -21.45 0.81 -1.63
N ASP A 168 -21.71 -0.39 -2.16
CA ASP A 168 -23.05 -0.83 -2.62
C ASP A 168 -23.70 0.21 -3.56
N ARG A 169 -22.86 0.92 -4.34
CA ARG A 169 -23.23 2.05 -5.22
C ARG A 169 -24.02 3.19 -4.54
N LYS A 170 -23.99 3.28 -3.21
CA LYS A 170 -24.70 4.30 -2.43
C LYS A 170 -24.12 5.69 -2.60
N ILE A 171 -22.81 5.75 -2.87
CA ILE A 171 -22.09 6.98 -3.12
C ILE A 171 -21.47 6.84 -4.49
N GLN A 172 -21.90 7.69 -5.42
CA GLN A 172 -21.33 7.75 -6.75
C GLN A 172 -20.05 8.56 -6.70
N ASP A 173 -19.06 8.08 -7.44
CA ASP A 173 -17.87 8.87 -7.75
C ASP A 173 -18.28 10.14 -8.49
N GLN A 174 -17.84 11.28 -7.96
CA GLN A 174 -18.12 12.60 -8.51
C GLN A 174 -16.88 13.19 -9.20
N ALA A 175 -15.68 12.68 -8.91
CA ALA A 175 -14.42 13.12 -9.51
C ALA A 175 -13.26 12.19 -9.08
N ASN A 176 -12.41 11.82 -10.04
CA ASN A 176 -11.18 11.06 -9.81
C ASN A 176 -10.19 11.89 -8.96
N GLU A 177 -10.00 11.51 -7.69
CA GLU A 177 -9.18 12.26 -6.72
C GLU A 177 -7.68 11.93 -6.83
N LEU A 178 -7.33 10.68 -7.15
CA LEU A 178 -5.95 10.23 -7.34
C LEU A 178 -5.63 9.98 -8.81
N GLY A 179 -4.35 9.81 -9.14
CA GLY A 179 -3.91 9.50 -10.50
C GLY A 179 -3.83 8.00 -10.75
N ASN A 180 -4.49 7.49 -11.79
CA ASN A 180 -4.61 6.03 -12.01
C ASN A 180 -3.29 5.39 -12.51
N LYS A 181 -2.28 6.20 -12.86
CA LYS A 181 -0.99 5.70 -13.32
C LYS A 181 -0.18 5.13 -12.16
N PRO A 182 0.44 3.94 -12.31
CA PRO A 182 1.33 3.41 -11.27
C PRO A 182 2.56 4.30 -11.11
N ILE A 183 2.96 4.54 -9.86
CA ILE A 183 4.18 5.28 -9.52
C ILE A 183 5.34 4.29 -9.46
N ILE A 184 6.38 4.53 -10.24
CA ILE A 184 7.58 3.67 -10.31
C ILE A 184 8.73 4.32 -9.56
N LEU A 185 9.20 3.67 -8.50
CA LEU A 185 10.36 4.08 -7.70
C LEU A 185 11.56 3.16 -8.02
N GLY A 186 12.73 3.78 -8.20
CA GLY A 186 13.99 3.12 -8.61
C GLY A 186 14.72 2.48 -7.45
#